data_AF-A0A4P7HN60-F1
#
_entry.id   AF-A0A4P7HN60-F1
#
_cell.length_a   1.000
_cell.length_b   1.000
_cell.length_c   1.000
_cell.angle_alpha   90.00
_cell.angle_beta   90.00
_cell.angle_gamma   90.00
#
_symmetry.space_group_name_H-M   'P 1'
#
loop_
_entity.id
_entity.type
_entity.pdbx_description
1 polymer ?
#
loop_
_entity_poly.entity_id
_entity_poly.type
_entity_poly.pdbx_seq_one_letter_code
_entity_poly.pdbx_strand_id
1 'polypeptide(L)'
;MSERGIIRAFMANLIEKAGGFDAAAAMIGARLGHDISKGSISKRQSGQLDWPLIEIMALEDAVGERPVRRWLTQTLPEVEDAACFMQSAGELAAEGGEAVMALTQLAMGKGCRATARKQIADVIDSAKRTAAVLTREDT
;
A
#
# COMPACT_ATOMS: atom_id res chain seq x y z
N MET A 1 13.79 12.60 -7.54
CA MET A 1 12.68 13.59 -7.54
C MET A 1 12.59 14.15 -6.13
N SER A 2 12.45 15.46 -5.92
CA SER A 2 12.29 16.01 -4.56
C SER A 2 10.92 15.66 -3.99
N GLU A 3 10.77 15.62 -2.66
CA GLU A 3 9.47 15.40 -1.98
C GLU A 3 8.40 16.39 -2.46
N ARG A 4 8.79 17.66 -2.62
CA ARG A 4 7.93 18.69 -3.23
C ARG A 4 7.50 18.35 -4.66
N GLY A 5 8.37 17.70 -5.43
CA GLY A 5 8.06 17.21 -6.77
C GLY A 5 7.04 16.06 -6.74
N ILE A 6 7.21 15.12 -5.82
CA ILE A 6 6.31 13.97 -5.63
C ILE A 6 4.92 14.44 -5.21
N ILE A 7 4.83 15.31 -4.19
CA ILE A 7 3.56 15.88 -3.73
C ILE A 7 2.85 16.60 -4.88
N ARG A 8 3.54 17.44 -5.64
CA ARG A 8 2.93 18.14 -6.79
C ARG A 8 2.45 17.17 -7.87
N ALA A 9 3.12 16.04 -8.09
CA ALA A 9 2.66 15.04 -9.04
C ALA A 9 1.35 14.37 -8.58
N PHE A 10 1.26 14.00 -7.30
CA PHE A 10 0.02 13.47 -6.71
C PHE A 10 -1.11 14.49 -6.77
N MET A 11 -0.83 15.74 -6.38
CA MET A 11 -1.82 16.80 -6.41
C MET A 11 -2.28 17.14 -7.82
N ALA A 12 -1.40 17.10 -8.83
CA ALA A 12 -1.80 17.25 -10.24
C ALA A 12 -2.87 16.24 -10.64
N ASN A 13 -2.66 14.97 -10.31
CA ASN A 13 -3.61 13.92 -10.64
C ASN A 13 -4.94 14.09 -9.89
N LEU A 14 -4.91 14.50 -8.62
CA LEU A 14 -6.13 14.79 -7.86
C LEU A 14 -6.89 15.99 -8.43
N ILE A 15 -6.18 17.05 -8.85
CA ILE A 15 -6.79 18.22 -9.50
C ILE A 15 -7.46 17.80 -10.81
N GLU A 16 -6.82 16.96 -11.61
CA GLU A 16 -7.40 16.42 -12.84
C GLU A 16 -8.68 15.63 -12.55
N LYS A 17 -8.65 14.71 -11.58
CA LYS A 17 -9.82 13.92 -11.16
C LYS A 17 -10.94 14.76 -10.57
N ALA A 18 -10.60 15.87 -9.90
CA ALA A 18 -11.58 16.81 -9.39
C ALA A 18 -12.29 17.60 -10.51
N GLY A 19 -11.78 17.59 -11.75
CA GLY A 19 -12.32 18.36 -12.87
C GLY A 19 -11.58 19.68 -13.12
N GLY A 20 -10.36 19.82 -12.61
CA GLY A 20 -9.49 20.98 -12.81
C GLY A 20 -9.39 21.92 -11.60
N PHE A 21 -8.64 23.01 -11.77
CA PHE A 21 -8.25 23.91 -10.69
C PHE A 21 -9.43 24.55 -9.95
N ASP A 22 -10.47 24.96 -10.68
CA ASP A 22 -11.65 25.62 -10.08
C ASP A 22 -12.45 24.64 -9.21
N ALA A 23 -12.66 23.42 -9.71
CA ALA A 23 -13.34 22.37 -8.97
C ALA A 23 -12.55 21.93 -7.75
N ALA A 24 -11.23 21.75 -7.88
CA ALA A 24 -10.35 21.43 -6.75
C ALA A 24 -10.40 22.50 -5.66
N ALA A 25 -10.37 23.78 -6.04
CA ALA A 25 -10.46 24.90 -5.10
C ALA A 25 -11.82 24.90 -4.35
N ALA A 26 -12.92 24.69 -5.07
CA ALA A 26 -14.25 24.59 -4.49
C ALA A 26 -14.39 23.38 -3.53
N MET A 27 -13.86 22.21 -3.92
CA MET A 27 -13.88 21.01 -3.08
C MET A 27 -13.10 21.20 -1.77
N ILE A 28 -11.89 21.75 -1.86
CA ILE A 28 -11.08 22.04 -0.66
C ILE A 28 -11.80 23.04 0.23
N GLY A 29 -12.29 24.15 -0.35
CA GLY A 29 -12.96 25.19 0.41
C GLY A 29 -14.23 24.71 1.12
N ALA A 30 -15.04 23.90 0.43
CA ALA A 30 -16.23 23.28 1.01
C ALA A 30 -15.91 22.40 2.24
N ARG A 31 -14.77 21.70 2.24
CA ARG A 31 -14.36 20.87 3.39
C ARG A 31 -13.73 21.67 4.52
N LEU A 32 -12.99 22.73 4.21
CA LEU A 32 -12.31 23.54 5.21
C LEU A 32 -13.21 24.66 5.78
N GLY A 33 -14.38 24.89 5.19
CA GLY A 33 -15.33 25.91 5.66
C GLY A 33 -14.93 27.34 5.30
N HIS A 34 -14.02 27.52 4.34
CA HIS A 34 -13.64 28.84 3.82
C HIS A 34 -13.22 28.75 2.35
N ASP A 35 -13.32 29.86 1.63
CA ASP A 35 -12.98 29.87 0.21
C ASP A 35 -11.47 29.70 -0.03
N ILE A 36 -11.15 28.93 -1.07
CA ILE A 36 -9.80 28.81 -1.62
C ILE A 36 -9.82 29.36 -3.05
N SER A 37 -8.85 30.20 -3.39
CA SER A 37 -8.75 30.73 -4.74
C SER A 37 -8.08 29.72 -5.69
N LYS A 38 -8.55 29.67 -6.94
CA LYS A 38 -7.86 28.99 -8.06
C LYS A 38 -6.39 29.41 -8.16
N GLY A 39 -6.11 30.69 -7.92
CA GLY A 39 -4.76 31.25 -7.93
C GLY A 39 -3.84 30.62 -6.89
N SER A 40 -4.36 30.32 -5.70
CA SER A 40 -3.60 29.62 -4.65
C SER A 40 -3.24 28.20 -5.09
N ILE A 41 -4.18 27.45 -5.67
CA ILE A 41 -3.93 26.11 -6.20
C ILE A 41 -2.88 26.15 -7.33
N SER A 42 -3.00 27.10 -8.27
CA SER A 42 -2.05 27.27 -9.38
C SER A 42 -0.63 27.61 -8.90
N LYS A 43 -0.48 28.48 -7.90
CA LYS A 43 0.82 28.80 -7.29
C LYS A 43 1.45 27.59 -6.60
N ARG A 44 0.64 26.75 -5.96
CA ARG A 44 1.13 25.50 -5.36
C ARG A 44 1.56 24.49 -6.40
N GLN A 45 0.78 24.34 -7.47
CA GLN A 45 1.10 23.42 -8.55
C GLN A 45 2.35 23.84 -9.34
N SER A 46 2.57 25.14 -9.54
CA SER A 46 3.79 25.66 -10.14
C SER A 46 5.01 25.63 -9.20
N GLY A 47 4.82 25.36 -7.90
CA GLY A 47 5.87 25.32 -6.90
C GLY A 47 6.30 26.69 -6.37
N GLN A 48 5.53 27.75 -6.64
CA GLN A 48 5.70 29.06 -6.03
C GLN A 48 5.27 29.07 -4.55
N LEU A 49 4.32 28.19 -4.20
CA LEU A 49 3.90 27.94 -2.83
C LEU A 49 3.99 26.45 -2.52
N ASP A 50 4.22 26.12 -1.25
CA ASP A 50 4.09 24.75 -0.78
C ASP A 50 2.62 24.37 -0.55
N TRP A 51 2.34 23.07 -0.60
CA TRP A 51 1.02 22.53 -0.32
C TRP A 51 0.80 22.37 1.19
N PRO A 52 -0.21 23.04 1.79
CA PRO A 52 -0.57 22.80 3.18
C PRO A 52 -1.15 21.40 3.35
N LEU A 53 -0.72 20.68 4.38
CA LEU A 53 -1.18 19.31 4.65
C LEU A 53 -2.72 19.23 4.77
N ILE A 54 -3.35 20.21 5.42
CA ILE A 54 -4.81 20.25 5.57
C ILE A 54 -5.55 20.33 4.23
N GLU A 55 -4.99 21.02 3.24
CA GLU A 55 -5.59 21.14 1.91
C GLU A 55 -5.35 19.89 1.06
N ILE A 56 -4.19 19.25 1.23
CA ILE A 56 -3.91 17.92 0.66
C ILE A 56 -4.97 16.93 1.15
N MET A 57 -5.13 16.81 2.47
CA MET A 57 -6.09 15.90 3.08
C MET A 57 -7.53 16.20 2.64
N ALA A 58 -7.90 17.48 2.56
CA ALA A 58 -9.21 17.90 2.10
C ALA A 58 -9.49 17.46 0.65
N LEU A 59 -8.56 17.67 -0.27
CA LEU A 59 -8.74 17.25 -1.66
C LEU A 59 -8.74 15.72 -1.80
N GLU A 60 -7.83 15.03 -1.10
CA GLU A 60 -7.81 13.56 -1.06
C GLU A 60 -9.15 12.97 -0.60
N ASP A 61 -9.72 13.51 0.49
CA ASP A 61 -11.01 13.03 1.00
C ASP A 61 -12.20 13.47 0.13
N ALA A 62 -12.09 14.56 -0.63
CA ALA A 62 -13.11 14.98 -1.59
C ALA A 62 -13.12 14.08 -2.84
N VAL A 63 -11.94 13.71 -3.35
CA VAL A 63 -11.78 12.84 -4.52
C VAL A 63 -11.98 11.36 -4.15
N GLY A 64 -11.75 10.99 -2.88
CA GLY A 64 -11.84 9.61 -2.41
C GLY A 64 -10.55 8.81 -2.59
N GLU A 65 -9.44 9.48 -2.90
CA GLU A 65 -8.13 8.87 -3.09
C GLU A 65 -7.09 9.51 -2.17
N ARG A 66 -6.21 8.70 -1.58
CA ARG A 66 -5.25 9.15 -0.55
C ARG A 66 -3.77 8.93 -0.93
N PRO A 67 -3.32 9.37 -2.12
CA PRO A 67 -1.98 9.05 -2.62
C PRO A 67 -0.85 9.64 -1.76
N VAL A 68 -0.98 10.86 -1.26
CA VAL A 68 0.05 11.50 -0.41
C VAL A 68 0.09 10.82 0.95
N ARG A 69 -1.06 10.61 1.59
CA ARG A 69 -1.11 9.88 2.88
C ARG A 69 -0.53 8.47 2.73
N ARG A 70 -0.89 7.74 1.66
CA ARG A 70 -0.33 6.42 1.38
C ARG A 70 1.18 6.48 1.23
N TRP A 71 1.69 7.43 0.44
CA TRP A 71 3.13 7.62 0.26
C TRP A 71 3.86 7.94 1.57
N LEU A 72 3.30 8.81 2.41
CA LEU A 72 3.87 9.11 3.73
C LEU A 72 3.89 7.89 4.66
N THR A 73 2.88 7.01 4.57
CA THR A 73 2.81 5.80 5.40
C THR A 73 3.72 4.67 4.90
N GLN A 74 4.19 4.71 3.64
CA GLN A 74 5.02 3.63 3.09
C GLN A 74 6.37 3.47 3.77
N THR A 75 6.85 4.50 4.47
CA THR A 75 8.12 4.48 5.20
C THR A 75 7.95 4.19 6.69
N LEU A 76 6.73 3.87 7.13
CA LEU A 76 6.46 3.51 8.51
C LEU A 76 6.83 2.04 8.74
N PRO A 77 7.65 1.72 9.77
CA PRO A 77 8.05 0.35 10.07
C PRO A 77 6.86 -0.62 10.16
N GLU A 78 5.75 -0.18 10.76
CA GLU A 78 4.56 -1.02 10.96
C GLU A 78 3.90 -1.41 9.64
N VAL A 79 4.01 -0.58 8.60
CA VAL A 79 3.47 -0.86 7.26
C VAL A 79 4.38 -1.84 6.51
N GLU A 80 5.69 -1.71 6.68
CA GLU A 80 6.68 -2.65 6.12
C GLU A 80 6.53 -4.03 6.77
N ASP A 81 6.38 -4.07 8.09
CA ASP A 81 6.16 -5.31 8.84
C ASP A 81 4.85 -5.99 8.46
N ALA A 82 3.74 -5.24 8.38
CA ALA A 82 2.46 -5.77 7.94
C ALA A 82 2.54 -6.40 6.53
N ALA A 83 3.25 -5.74 5.60
CA ALA A 83 3.47 -6.29 4.26
C ALA A 83 4.31 -7.58 4.31
N CYS A 84 5.36 -7.61 5.13
CA CYS A 84 6.21 -8.79 5.32
C CYS A 84 5.44 -9.97 5.92
N PHE A 85 4.59 -9.72 6.91
CA PHE A 85 3.72 -10.74 7.52
C PHE A 85 2.70 -11.29 6.53
N MET A 86 2.02 -10.42 5.78
CA MET A 86 1.04 -10.85 4.76
C MET A 86 1.69 -11.70 3.68
N GLN A 87 2.87 -11.31 3.20
CA GLN A 87 3.62 -12.10 2.23
C GLN A 87 4.00 -13.48 2.79
N SER A 88 4.58 -13.52 3.99
CA SER A 88 5.00 -14.76 4.64
C SER A 88 3.82 -15.70 4.88
N ALA A 89 2.67 -15.17 5.34
CA ALA A 89 1.44 -15.94 5.52
C ALA A 89 0.89 -16.50 4.20
N GLY A 90 0.94 -15.70 3.12
CA GLY A 90 0.52 -16.13 1.78
C GLY A 90 1.38 -17.27 1.24
N GLU A 91 2.71 -17.14 1.34
CA GLU A 91 3.65 -18.21 0.94
C GLU A 91 3.40 -19.49 1.76
N LEU A 92 3.27 -19.39 3.09
CA LEU A 92 3.01 -20.53 3.95
C LEU A 92 1.68 -21.24 3.61
N ALA A 93 0.64 -20.47 3.30
CA ALA A 93 -0.65 -21.01 2.90
C ALA A 93 -0.59 -21.75 1.54
N ALA A 94 0.14 -21.18 0.57
CA ALA A 94 0.33 -21.79 -0.75
C ALA A 94 1.06 -23.14 -0.63
N GLU A 95 2.24 -23.13 0.02
CA GLU A 95 3.04 -24.35 0.23
C GLU A 95 2.27 -25.39 1.06
N GLY A 96 1.53 -24.95 2.09
CA GLY A 96 0.68 -25.82 2.90
C GLY A 96 -0.40 -26.52 2.07
N GLY A 97 -1.04 -25.80 1.15
CA GLY A 97 -2.02 -26.35 0.22
C GLY A 97 -1.42 -27.39 -0.72
N GLU A 98 -0.23 -27.12 -1.27
CA GLU A 98 0.49 -28.06 -2.13
C GLU A 98 0.88 -29.34 -1.39
N ALA A 99 1.35 -29.22 -0.14
CA ALA A 99 1.67 -30.36 0.71
C ALA A 99 0.45 -31.22 1.04
N VAL A 100 -0.69 -30.60 1.40
CA VAL A 100 -1.95 -31.32 1.65
C VAL A 100 -2.40 -32.06 0.40
N MET A 101 -2.33 -31.42 -0.78
CA MET A 101 -2.67 -32.05 -2.05
C MET A 101 -1.75 -33.24 -2.34
N ALA A 102 -0.43 -33.09 -2.20
CA ALA A 102 0.53 -34.15 -2.46
C ALA A 102 0.36 -35.36 -1.53
N LEU A 103 0.07 -35.12 -0.24
CA LEU A 103 -0.24 -36.18 0.73
C LEU A 103 -1.55 -36.89 0.37
N THR A 104 -2.58 -36.14 -0.03
CA THR A 104 -3.87 -36.70 -0.44
C THR A 104 -3.72 -37.58 -1.67
N GLN A 105 -3.02 -37.11 -2.71
CA GLN A 105 -2.73 -37.90 -3.91
C GLN A 105 -1.94 -39.17 -3.58
N LEU A 106 -0.95 -39.07 -2.69
CA LEU A 106 -0.19 -40.23 -2.22
C LEU A 106 -1.10 -41.25 -1.50
N ALA A 107 -1.99 -40.79 -0.62
CA ALA A 107 -2.95 -41.65 0.10
C ALA A 107 -3.95 -42.33 -0.85
N MET A 108 -4.34 -41.65 -1.93
CA MET A 108 -5.20 -42.21 -2.98
C MET A 108 -4.46 -43.15 -3.96
N GLY A 109 -3.15 -43.37 -3.79
CA GLY A 109 -2.34 -44.18 -4.70
C GLY A 109 -2.06 -43.52 -6.04
N LYS A 110 -2.33 -42.21 -6.18
CA LYS A 110 -2.14 -41.42 -7.41
C LYS A 110 -0.87 -40.55 -7.38
N GLY A 111 -0.26 -40.40 -6.22
CA GLY A 111 0.97 -39.63 -6.01
C GLY A 111 2.17 -40.49 -5.63
N CYS A 112 3.34 -39.86 -5.47
CA CYS A 112 4.56 -40.54 -5.05
C CYS A 112 5.15 -39.91 -3.77
N ARG A 113 5.87 -40.73 -3.00
CA ARG A 113 6.50 -40.31 -1.73
C ARG A 113 7.52 -39.19 -1.91
N ALA A 114 8.19 -39.12 -3.07
CA ALA A 114 9.18 -38.10 -3.36
C ALA A 114 8.55 -36.70 -3.43
N THR A 115 7.45 -36.56 -4.17
CA THR A 115 6.69 -35.30 -4.27
C THR A 115 6.13 -34.88 -2.92
N ALA A 116 5.51 -35.80 -2.18
CA ALA A 116 4.99 -35.50 -0.85
C ALA A 116 6.09 -35.05 0.13
N ARG A 117 7.27 -35.70 0.09
CA ARG A 117 8.41 -35.30 0.92
C ARG A 117 8.92 -33.90 0.55
N LYS A 118 9.04 -33.61 -0.75
CA LYS A 118 9.47 -32.29 -1.22
C LYS A 118 8.51 -31.21 -0.71
N GLN A 119 7.21 -31.38 -0.92
CA GLN A 119 6.22 -30.38 -0.54
C GLN A 119 6.17 -30.14 0.98
N ILE A 120 6.37 -31.19 1.79
CA ILE A 120 6.52 -31.03 3.24
C ILE A 120 7.80 -30.27 3.62
N ALA A 121 8.90 -30.49 2.89
CA ALA A 121 10.13 -29.73 3.12
C ALA A 121 9.94 -28.25 2.77
N ASP A 122 9.24 -27.95 1.68
CA ASP A 122 8.93 -26.59 1.25
C ASP A 122 8.08 -25.85 2.31
N VAL A 123 7.09 -26.54 2.92
CA VAL A 123 6.34 -26.02 4.09
C VAL A 123 7.24 -25.75 5.28
N ILE A 124 8.14 -26.68 5.63
CA ILE A 124 9.06 -26.51 6.77
C ILE A 124 9.95 -25.28 6.56
N ASP A 125 10.48 -25.10 5.35
CA ASP A 125 11.35 -23.98 5.04
C ASP A 125 10.58 -22.65 5.03
N SER A 126 9.35 -22.64 4.50
CA SER A 126 8.45 -21.47 4.57
C SER A 126 8.09 -21.11 6.03
N ALA A 127 7.82 -22.12 6.87
CA ALA A 127 7.53 -21.91 8.29
C ALA A 127 8.74 -21.34 9.05
N LYS A 128 9.97 -21.79 8.75
CA LYS A 128 11.19 -21.22 9.32
C LYS A 128 11.39 -19.76 8.91
N ARG A 129 11.18 -19.43 7.64
CA ARG A 129 11.25 -18.03 7.16
C ARG A 129 10.24 -17.16 7.89
N THR A 130 9.00 -17.63 8.01
CA THR A 130 7.94 -16.92 8.74
C THR A 130 8.30 -16.70 10.21
N ALA A 131 8.85 -17.72 10.88
CA ALA A 131 9.30 -17.59 12.27
C ALA A 131 10.40 -16.54 12.44
N ALA A 132 11.33 -16.43 11.48
CA ALA A 132 12.38 -15.41 11.52
C ALA A 132 11.81 -13.98 11.40
N VAL A 133 10.74 -13.78 10.64
CA VAL A 133 10.05 -12.48 10.56
C VAL A 133 9.40 -12.13 11.90
N LEU A 134 8.79 -13.10 12.59
CA LEU A 134 8.16 -12.90 13.91
C LEU A 134 9.15 -12.60 15.05
N THR A 135 10.43 -12.90 14.87
CA THR A 135 11.47 -12.62 15.89
C THR A 135 12.11 -11.23 15.77
N ARG A 136 11.70 -10.42 14.79
CA ARG A 136 12.07 -9.00 14.75
C ARG A 136 11.32 -8.31 15.90
N GLU A 137 12.05 -7.68 16.82
CA GLU A 137 11.49 -7.07 18.03
C GLU A 137 10.46 -5.99 17.69
N ASP A 138 9.37 -5.93 18.44
CA ASP A 138 8.42 -4.81 18.46
C ASP A 138 9.16 -3.58 19.03
N THR A 139 9.76 -2.75 18.16
CA THR A 139 10.40 -1.48 18.57
C THR A 139 9.43 -0.44 19.10
#